data_AF-A0AAN1RT16-F1
#
_entry.id   AF-A0AAN1RT16-F1
#
_cell.length_a   1.000
_cell.length_b   1.000
_cell.length_c   1.000
_cell.angle_alpha   90.00
_cell.angle_beta   90.00
_cell.angle_gamma   90.00
#
_symmetry.space_group_name_H-M   'P 1'
#
loop_
_entity.id
_entity.type
_entity.pdbx_description
1 polymer ?
#
loop_
_entity_poly.entity_id
_entity_poly.type
_entity_poly.pdbx_seq_one_letter_code
_entity_poly.pdbx_strand_id
1 'polypeptide(L)'
;MPLTDAPLGHSVAYPSEYDASLLFPIPRAENRASLGLDGLPPLPGGALPFRGVDIWNAYEVSWLDAKGKPRIAMASFRVPADSPNIIESKSFKLYLNSFNQTRLPNAQALRERLEADLSAAAGAPIGMDFILPQRFETLRIAELEGISLDKLDVEIDCYEPAPQLLACAEGEVVEETLVSRLLKSNCPVTGQPDWGSVQIAYRGRPIDRAGLLKYIVSFRQHAEFHEHCVERIFCDLMRACRPEQLSVYARYTRRGGLDINPWRSNTAASAPADIRTARQ
;
A
#
# COMPACT_ATOMS: atom_id res chain seq x y z
N MET A 1 20.37 -1.33 -6.00
CA MET A 1 20.83 -2.71 -5.68
C MET A 1 19.87 -3.66 -6.37
N PRO A 2 20.33 -4.78 -6.96
CA PRO A 2 19.44 -5.75 -7.58
C PRO A 2 18.48 -6.38 -6.54
N LEU A 3 17.26 -6.75 -6.97
CA LEU A 3 16.25 -7.41 -6.11
C LEU A 3 16.75 -8.71 -5.45
N THR A 4 17.79 -9.35 -6.00
CA THR A 4 18.46 -10.53 -5.42
C THR A 4 19.14 -10.25 -4.08
N ASP A 5 19.45 -8.99 -3.79
CA ASP A 5 20.08 -8.59 -2.54
C ASP A 5 19.03 -8.24 -1.46
N ALA A 6 17.73 -8.26 -1.80
CA ALA A 6 16.66 -8.02 -0.85
C ALA A 6 16.59 -9.17 0.18
N PRO A 7 16.38 -8.89 1.48
CA PRO A 7 16.28 -9.94 2.49
C PRO A 7 15.14 -10.94 2.24
N LEU A 8 14.07 -10.51 1.54
CA LEU A 8 12.90 -11.33 1.25
C LEU A 8 13.26 -12.55 0.39
N GLY A 9 12.73 -13.72 0.73
CA GLY A 9 13.12 -14.99 0.11
C GLY A 9 14.34 -15.70 0.72
N HIS A 10 15.15 -15.03 1.56
CA HIS A 10 16.36 -15.60 2.16
C HIS A 10 16.26 -15.87 3.68
N SER A 11 17.07 -16.78 4.22
CA SER A 11 17.21 -16.96 5.68
C SER A 11 18.12 -15.87 6.24
N VAL A 12 17.64 -15.06 7.17
CA VAL A 12 18.39 -13.95 7.78
C VAL A 12 18.33 -14.08 9.30
N ALA A 13 19.46 -13.91 9.97
CA ALA A 13 19.51 -13.89 11.43
C ALA A 13 18.77 -12.67 11.97
N TYR A 14 18.06 -12.83 13.09
CA TYR A 14 17.38 -11.70 13.73
C TYR A 14 18.42 -10.75 14.34
N PRO A 15 18.32 -9.44 14.08
CA PRO A 15 19.23 -8.47 14.66
C PRO A 15 19.05 -8.40 16.18
N SER A 16 20.16 -8.33 16.92
CA SER A 16 20.20 -8.16 18.37
C SER A 16 20.43 -6.72 18.81
N GLU A 17 20.76 -5.84 17.87
CA GLU A 17 21.06 -4.42 18.09
C GLU A 17 20.45 -3.60 16.96
N TYR A 18 20.24 -2.31 17.21
CA TYR A 18 19.74 -1.38 16.21
C TYR A 18 20.64 -1.34 14.97
N ASP A 19 20.02 -1.43 13.79
CA ASP A 19 20.74 -1.41 12.51
C ASP A 19 19.86 -0.85 11.37
N ALA A 20 20.13 0.39 10.95
CA ALA A 20 19.46 1.01 9.80
C ALA A 20 19.91 0.47 8.44
N SER A 21 21.07 -0.19 8.36
CA SER A 21 21.57 -0.75 7.10
C SER A 21 20.71 -1.91 6.59
N LEU A 22 19.84 -2.46 7.45
CA LEU A 22 18.87 -3.48 7.10
C LEU A 22 17.79 -2.99 6.13
N LEU A 23 17.53 -1.68 6.05
CA LEU A 23 16.51 -1.13 5.16
C LEU A 23 16.93 -1.29 3.69
N PHE A 24 16.06 -1.90 2.89
CA PHE A 24 16.28 -2.15 1.48
C PHE A 24 15.33 -1.30 0.64
N PRO A 25 15.79 -0.18 0.06
CA PRO A 25 14.97 0.63 -0.83
C PRO A 25 14.85 0.00 -2.22
N ILE A 26 13.64 0.00 -2.78
CA ILE A 26 13.36 -0.46 -4.15
C ILE A 26 12.91 0.74 -4.99
N PRO A 27 13.63 1.09 -6.07
CA PRO A 27 13.23 2.19 -6.94
C PRO A 27 11.85 1.99 -7.54
N ARG A 28 10.98 3.01 -7.45
CA ARG A 28 9.65 2.97 -8.09
C ARG A 28 9.72 2.97 -9.61
N ALA A 29 10.76 3.60 -10.16
CA ALA A 29 10.93 3.82 -11.59
C ALA A 29 10.92 2.52 -12.39
N GLU A 30 11.53 1.45 -11.88
CA GLU A 30 11.63 0.16 -12.58
C GLU A 30 10.25 -0.45 -12.85
N ASN A 31 9.40 -0.54 -11.82
CA ASN A 31 8.04 -1.04 -11.97
C ASN A 31 7.16 -0.09 -12.79
N ARG A 32 7.28 1.23 -12.55
CA ARG A 32 6.53 2.26 -13.27
C ARG A 32 6.81 2.30 -14.77
N ALA A 33 7.99 1.88 -15.21
CA ALA A 33 8.30 1.77 -16.64
C ALA A 33 7.29 0.86 -17.38
N SER A 34 6.76 -0.17 -16.71
CA SER A 34 5.74 -1.07 -17.28
C SER A 34 4.34 -0.47 -17.34
N LEU A 35 4.09 0.67 -16.69
CA LEU A 35 2.75 1.27 -16.63
C LEU A 35 2.45 2.16 -17.82
N GLY A 36 3.42 2.53 -18.66
CA GLY A 36 3.20 3.44 -19.80
C GLY A 36 2.72 4.83 -19.36
N LEU A 37 3.33 5.40 -18.31
CA LEU A 37 2.92 6.67 -17.70
C LEU A 37 2.91 7.85 -18.68
N ASP A 38 3.79 7.84 -19.69
CA ASP A 38 3.86 8.89 -20.74
C ASP A 38 2.56 9.05 -21.53
N GLY A 39 1.73 8.00 -21.58
CA GLY A 39 0.41 8.04 -22.22
C GLY A 39 -0.70 8.63 -21.35
N LEU A 40 -0.40 9.10 -20.14
CA LEU A 40 -1.36 9.72 -19.21
C LEU A 40 -0.91 11.15 -18.87
N PRO A 41 -1.85 12.12 -18.83
CA PRO A 41 -1.49 13.48 -18.48
C PRO A 41 -1.03 13.56 -17.01
N PRO A 42 0.11 14.21 -16.72
CA PRO A 42 0.56 14.40 -15.35
C PRO A 42 -0.34 15.39 -14.61
N LEU A 43 -0.36 15.30 -13.29
CA LEU A 43 -1.00 16.33 -12.46
C LEU A 43 -0.22 17.65 -12.55
N PRO A 44 -0.92 18.80 -12.40
CA PRO A 44 -0.26 20.11 -12.35
C PRO A 44 0.85 20.13 -11.30
N GLY A 45 2.07 20.50 -11.71
CA GLY A 45 3.22 20.61 -10.81
C GLY A 45 3.89 19.28 -10.45
N GLY A 46 3.54 18.17 -11.12
CA GLY A 46 4.17 16.86 -10.90
C GLY A 46 4.52 16.12 -12.19
N ALA A 47 5.21 14.99 -12.06
CA ALA A 47 5.59 14.11 -13.17
C ALA A 47 4.68 12.87 -13.31
N LEU A 48 3.73 12.68 -12.38
CA LEU A 48 2.89 11.49 -12.30
C LEU A 48 1.42 11.85 -12.59
N PRO A 49 0.62 10.94 -13.16
CA PRO A 49 -0.82 11.14 -13.38
C PRO A 49 -1.65 11.05 -12.09
N PHE A 50 -1.00 10.77 -10.97
CA PHE A 50 -1.59 10.65 -9.65
C PHE A 50 -0.69 11.30 -8.59
N ARG A 51 -1.31 11.73 -7.50
CA ARG A 51 -0.68 11.90 -6.19
C ARG A 51 -1.06 10.72 -5.32
N GLY A 52 -0.39 10.54 -4.20
CA GLY A 52 -0.70 9.42 -3.34
C GLY A 52 0.22 9.26 -2.15
N VAL A 53 -0.05 8.21 -1.38
CA VAL A 53 0.75 7.79 -0.24
C VAL A 53 0.63 6.28 -0.10
N ASP A 54 1.71 5.63 0.32
CA ASP A 54 1.68 4.27 0.83
C ASP A 54 1.59 4.35 2.36
N ILE A 55 0.45 3.93 2.90
CA ILE A 55 0.20 3.96 4.34
C ILE A 55 0.57 2.58 4.90
N TRP A 56 1.55 2.52 5.78
CA TRP A 56 2.00 1.29 6.42
C TRP A 56 1.52 1.24 7.86
N ASN A 57 0.98 0.12 8.32
CA ASN A 57 0.76 -0.11 9.75
C ASN A 57 1.71 -1.17 10.28
N ALA A 58 2.52 -0.81 11.26
CA ALA A 58 3.34 -1.73 12.03
C ALA A 58 2.67 -2.04 13.37
N TYR A 59 2.36 -3.31 13.57
CA TYR A 59 1.65 -3.79 14.76
C TYR A 59 2.57 -4.33 15.85
N GLU A 60 3.86 -4.52 15.53
CA GLU A 60 4.85 -5.20 16.35
C GLU A 60 6.04 -4.26 16.66
N VAL A 61 5.77 -3.00 17.02
CA VAL A 61 6.85 -2.06 17.40
C VAL A 61 7.19 -2.25 18.88
N SER A 62 8.44 -2.60 19.17
CA SER A 62 8.93 -2.82 20.54
C SER A 62 10.38 -2.35 20.72
N TRP A 63 10.71 -1.87 21.91
CA TRP A 63 12.07 -1.46 22.29
C TRP A 63 12.27 -1.54 23.81
N LEU A 64 13.48 -1.28 24.31
CA LEU A 64 13.75 -1.19 25.74
C LEU A 64 13.82 0.27 26.19
N ASP A 65 13.22 0.61 27.33
CA ASP A 65 13.49 1.91 27.95
C ASP A 65 14.91 1.97 28.56
N ALA A 66 15.29 3.14 29.09
CA ALA A 66 16.61 3.36 29.70
C ALA A 66 16.95 2.32 30.80
N LYS A 67 15.96 1.78 31.51
CA LYS A 67 16.14 0.77 32.56
C LYS A 67 16.12 -0.66 32.02
N GLY A 68 15.83 -0.86 30.74
CA GLY A 68 15.80 -2.17 30.10
C GLY A 68 14.42 -2.82 30.14
N LYS A 69 13.38 -2.07 30.51
CA LYS A 69 12.00 -2.58 30.50
C LYS A 69 11.46 -2.51 29.06
N PRO A 70 10.88 -3.60 28.53
CA PRO A 70 10.22 -3.58 27.24
C PRO A 70 9.08 -2.56 27.18
N ARG A 71 9.00 -1.89 26.04
CA ARG A 71 7.97 -0.93 25.66
C ARG A 71 7.39 -1.38 24.32
N ILE A 72 6.10 -1.17 24.14
CA ILE A 72 5.38 -1.55 22.92
C ILE A 72 4.58 -0.36 22.39
N ALA A 73 4.38 -0.34 21.07
CA ALA A 73 3.50 0.58 20.37
C ALA A 73 2.97 -0.08 19.09
N MET A 74 1.95 0.53 18.49
CA MET A 74 1.74 0.42 17.04
C MET A 74 2.20 1.72 16.38
N ALA A 75 2.56 1.66 15.11
CA ALA A 75 2.93 2.83 14.34
C ALA A 75 2.26 2.83 12.96
N SER A 76 1.87 4.01 12.48
CA SER A 76 1.45 4.24 11.09
C SER A 76 2.51 5.08 10.40
N PHE A 77 2.95 4.69 9.21
CA PHE A 77 3.92 5.42 8.40
C PHE A 77 3.29 5.82 7.05
N ARG A 78 3.62 7.01 6.57
CA ARG A 78 3.08 7.60 5.34
C ARG A 78 4.23 7.91 4.41
N VAL A 79 4.47 7.02 3.44
CA VAL A 79 5.52 7.17 2.42
C VAL A 79 4.90 7.85 1.19
N PRO A 80 5.33 9.05 0.78
CA PRO A 80 4.75 9.73 -0.37
C PRO A 80 4.87 8.91 -1.66
N ALA A 81 3.83 8.89 -2.51
CA ALA A 81 3.88 8.13 -3.76
C ALA A 81 4.90 8.69 -4.77
N ASP A 82 5.32 9.94 -4.63
CA ASP A 82 6.38 10.59 -5.42
C ASP A 82 7.79 10.39 -4.84
N SER A 83 7.93 9.66 -3.72
CA SER A 83 9.24 9.22 -3.23
C SER A 83 9.98 8.38 -4.30
N PRO A 84 11.31 8.52 -4.43
CA PRO A 84 12.09 7.71 -5.38
C PRO A 84 11.94 6.20 -5.16
N ASN A 85 11.81 5.76 -3.90
CA ASN A 85 11.81 4.36 -3.52
C ASN A 85 10.56 3.97 -2.71
N ILE A 86 10.08 2.73 -2.89
CA ILE A 86 9.38 2.01 -1.83
C ILE A 86 10.39 1.36 -0.89
N ILE A 87 9.95 0.90 0.27
CA ILE A 87 10.77 0.16 1.23
C ILE A 87 10.32 -1.30 1.21
N GLU A 88 11.26 -2.24 1.04
CA GLU A 88 10.94 -3.66 1.00
C GLU A 88 10.42 -4.15 2.37
N SER A 89 9.25 -4.79 2.39
CA SER A 89 8.50 -5.14 3.60
C SER A 89 9.28 -5.96 4.64
N LYS A 90 10.10 -6.95 4.24
CA LYS A 90 10.89 -7.76 5.16
C LYS A 90 12.10 -7.00 5.68
N SER A 91 12.76 -6.22 4.84
CA SER A 91 13.82 -5.30 5.25
C SER A 91 13.31 -4.34 6.33
N PHE A 92 12.10 -3.81 6.16
CA PHE A 92 11.45 -2.94 7.13
C PHE A 92 11.12 -3.70 8.43
N LYS A 93 10.58 -4.92 8.33
CA LYS A 93 10.37 -5.79 9.52
C LYS A 93 11.66 -6.04 10.30
N LEU A 94 12.75 -6.40 9.61
CA LEU A 94 14.05 -6.67 10.24
C LEU A 94 14.60 -5.41 10.91
N TYR A 95 14.49 -4.26 10.23
CA TYR A 95 14.82 -2.96 10.80
C TYR A 95 14.03 -2.67 12.08
N LEU A 96 12.70 -2.86 12.10
CA LEU A 96 11.91 -2.67 13.32
C LEU A 96 12.33 -3.64 14.43
N ASN A 97 12.62 -4.90 14.09
CA ASN A 97 13.09 -5.89 15.06
C ASN A 97 14.46 -5.55 15.67
N SER A 98 15.30 -4.78 14.97
CA SER A 98 16.58 -4.30 15.49
C SER A 98 16.41 -3.42 16.74
N PHE A 99 15.23 -2.82 16.93
CA PHE A 99 14.93 -2.06 18.13
C PHE A 99 14.53 -2.90 19.35
N ASN A 100 14.16 -4.18 19.18
CA ASN A 100 13.59 -4.99 20.26
C ASN A 100 14.47 -5.05 21.52
N GLN A 101 15.78 -5.09 21.34
CA GLN A 101 16.78 -5.11 22.41
C GLN A 101 17.52 -3.77 22.57
N THR A 102 17.14 -2.75 21.81
CA THR A 102 17.78 -1.43 21.83
C THR A 102 17.19 -0.58 22.94
N ARG A 103 18.08 -0.02 23.79
CA ARG A 103 17.69 0.91 24.86
C ARG A 103 17.56 2.33 24.33
N LEU A 104 16.41 2.94 24.57
CA LEU A 104 16.13 4.33 24.20
C LEU A 104 15.62 5.13 25.41
N PRO A 105 15.92 6.44 25.47
CA PRO A 105 15.52 7.28 26.60
C PRO A 105 14.00 7.45 26.69
N ASN A 106 13.29 7.49 25.56
CA ASN A 106 11.84 7.65 25.47
C ASN A 106 11.31 7.26 24.08
N ALA A 107 9.99 7.28 23.89
CA ALA A 107 9.35 7.00 22.59
C ALA A 107 9.66 8.07 21.53
N GLN A 108 9.94 9.30 21.92
CA GLN A 108 10.28 10.38 20.99
C GLN A 108 11.61 10.12 20.28
N ALA A 109 12.63 9.62 20.99
CA ALA A 109 13.89 9.21 20.40
C ALA A 109 13.74 8.07 19.39
N LEU A 110 12.81 7.11 19.65
CA LEU A 110 12.47 6.09 18.67
C LEU A 110 11.82 6.71 17.43
N ARG A 111 10.84 7.60 17.63
CA ARG A 111 10.15 8.30 16.54
C ARG A 111 11.12 9.01 15.60
N GLU A 112 11.99 9.84 16.16
CA GLU A 112 12.97 10.63 15.40
C GLU A 112 13.90 9.73 14.59
N ARG A 113 14.31 8.59 15.17
CA ARG A 113 15.16 7.60 14.48
C ARG A 113 14.43 6.94 13.32
N LEU A 114 13.20 6.46 13.56
CA LEU A 114 12.37 5.83 12.53
C LEU A 114 12.07 6.80 11.39
N GLU A 115 11.67 8.04 11.69
CA GLU A 115 11.38 9.07 10.67
C GLU A 115 12.63 9.38 9.84
N ALA A 116 13.79 9.55 10.47
CA ALA A 116 15.04 9.84 9.76
C ALA A 116 15.48 8.69 8.85
N ASP A 117 15.56 7.46 9.39
CA ASP A 117 16.07 6.30 8.66
C ASP A 117 15.13 5.91 7.50
N LEU A 118 13.81 5.92 7.73
CA LEU A 118 12.83 5.59 6.70
C LEU A 118 12.71 6.69 5.64
N SER A 119 12.88 7.96 6.01
CA SER A 119 12.95 9.05 5.02
C SER A 119 14.19 8.91 4.13
N ALA A 120 15.33 8.52 4.70
CA ALA A 120 16.54 8.26 3.95
C ALA A 120 16.37 7.08 2.98
N ALA A 121 15.74 5.98 3.41
CA ALA A 121 15.45 4.83 2.56
C ALA A 121 14.46 5.18 1.42
N ALA A 122 13.35 5.86 1.75
CA ALA A 122 12.37 6.29 0.75
C ALA A 122 12.94 7.32 -0.24
N GLY A 123 13.95 8.10 0.18
CA GLY A 123 14.48 9.24 -0.57
C GLY A 123 13.57 10.46 -0.52
N ALA A 124 12.65 10.52 0.45
CA ALA A 124 11.71 11.62 0.66
C ALA A 124 11.26 11.66 2.13
N PRO A 125 10.85 12.82 2.68
CA PRO A 125 10.29 12.90 4.03
C PRO A 125 9.04 12.02 4.18
N ILE A 126 9.04 11.16 5.20
CA ILE A 126 7.87 10.33 5.54
C ILE A 126 7.13 10.90 6.75
N GLY A 127 5.82 10.69 6.80
CA GLY A 127 5.01 10.99 7.99
C GLY A 127 4.88 9.77 8.89
N MET A 128 4.71 9.99 10.20
CA MET A 128 4.52 8.90 11.16
C MET A 128 3.54 9.28 12.29
N ASP A 129 2.76 8.32 12.78
CA ASP A 129 2.05 8.43 14.07
C ASP A 129 2.33 7.23 14.97
N PHE A 130 2.38 7.48 16.28
CA PHE A 130 2.47 6.43 17.29
C PHE A 130 1.14 6.23 18.00
N ILE A 131 0.76 4.97 18.10
CA ILE A 131 -0.37 4.52 18.89
C ILE A 131 0.23 3.80 20.09
N LEU A 132 0.36 4.54 21.20
CA LEU A 132 0.81 3.98 22.47
C LEU A 132 -0.31 3.13 23.11
N PRO A 133 0.02 2.23 24.06
CA PRO A 133 -0.96 1.30 24.64
C PRO A 133 -2.21 1.95 25.22
N GLN A 134 -2.10 3.19 25.72
CA GLN A 134 -3.23 3.97 26.24
C GLN A 134 -4.30 4.28 25.19
N ARG A 135 -3.97 4.21 23.89
CA ARG A 135 -4.88 4.46 22.77
C ARG A 135 -5.40 3.17 22.12
N PHE A 136 -4.96 1.98 22.55
CA PHE A 136 -5.35 0.73 21.88
C PHE A 136 -6.87 0.49 21.90
N GLU A 137 -7.53 0.81 23.00
CA GLU A 137 -8.99 0.67 23.15
C GLU A 137 -9.80 1.64 22.27
N THR A 138 -9.17 2.70 21.75
CA THR A 138 -9.84 3.65 20.85
C THR A 138 -9.84 3.18 19.40
N LEU A 139 -9.05 2.15 19.07
CA LEU A 139 -8.99 1.62 17.72
C LEU A 139 -10.30 0.91 17.36
N ARG A 140 -10.74 1.10 16.12
CA ARG A 140 -11.96 0.47 15.58
C ARG A 140 -11.60 -0.39 14.37
N ILE A 141 -12.50 -1.32 14.06
CA ILE A 141 -12.51 -2.05 12.80
C ILE A 141 -13.66 -1.48 11.99
N ALA A 142 -13.40 -1.10 10.75
CA ALA A 142 -14.41 -0.65 9.82
C ALA A 142 -14.08 -1.14 8.41
N GLU A 143 -15.11 -1.37 7.61
CA GLU A 143 -14.96 -1.79 6.22
C GLU A 143 -14.91 -0.56 5.29
N LEU A 144 -14.33 -0.75 4.10
CA LEU A 144 -14.33 0.29 3.06
C LEU A 144 -15.77 0.64 2.66
N GLU A 145 -16.09 1.93 2.62
CA GLU A 145 -17.39 2.44 2.22
C GLU A 145 -17.57 2.37 0.69
N GLY A 146 -18.80 2.12 0.23
CA GLY A 146 -19.15 2.07 -1.19
C GLY A 146 -20.03 0.89 -1.57
N ILE A 147 -20.34 0.79 -2.86
CA ILE A 147 -21.17 -0.27 -3.44
C ILE A 147 -20.29 -1.50 -3.66
N SER A 148 -20.63 -2.59 -2.98
CA SER A 148 -19.89 -3.86 -3.09
C SER A 148 -20.14 -4.54 -4.44
N LEU A 149 -19.05 -4.85 -5.14
CA LEU A 149 -19.09 -5.60 -6.41
C LEU A 149 -19.19 -7.13 -6.17
N ASP A 150 -18.74 -7.60 -5.01
CA ASP A 150 -18.50 -9.03 -4.72
C ASP A 150 -19.72 -9.97 -4.83
N LYS A 151 -20.95 -9.43 -4.97
CA LYS A 151 -22.18 -10.22 -5.11
C LYS A 151 -22.67 -10.35 -6.56
N LEU A 152 -21.96 -9.77 -7.53
CA LEU A 152 -22.32 -9.89 -8.93
C LEU A 152 -22.16 -11.35 -9.39
N ASP A 153 -23.16 -11.85 -10.08
CA ASP A 153 -23.15 -13.17 -10.70
C ASP A 153 -22.42 -13.08 -12.05
N VAL A 154 -21.14 -13.47 -12.06
CA VAL A 154 -20.27 -13.39 -13.23
C VAL A 154 -19.41 -14.65 -13.37
N GLU A 155 -19.21 -15.10 -14.60
CA GLU A 155 -18.21 -16.13 -14.92
C GLU A 155 -16.81 -15.50 -15.01
N ILE A 156 -15.81 -16.15 -14.40
CA ILE A 156 -14.41 -15.71 -14.35
C ILE A 156 -13.53 -16.81 -14.96
N ASP A 157 -12.87 -16.48 -16.05
CA ASP A 157 -12.01 -17.37 -16.86
C ASP A 157 -10.59 -16.83 -17.04
N CYS A 158 -10.30 -15.62 -16.53
CA CYS A 158 -9.01 -14.94 -16.61
C CYS A 158 -8.44 -14.64 -15.22
N TYR A 159 -7.18 -15.02 -14.99
CA TYR A 159 -6.47 -14.86 -13.70
C TYR A 159 -5.08 -14.21 -13.83
N GLU A 160 -4.84 -13.54 -14.97
CA GLU A 160 -3.73 -12.61 -15.18
C GLU A 160 -4.30 -11.23 -15.56
N PRO A 161 -3.63 -10.09 -15.24
CA PRO A 161 -4.19 -8.76 -15.40
C PRO A 161 -4.69 -8.51 -16.83
N ALA A 162 -5.98 -8.23 -16.95
CA ALA A 162 -6.68 -8.14 -18.23
C ALA A 162 -7.39 -6.77 -18.39
N PRO A 163 -6.65 -5.68 -18.71
CA PRO A 163 -7.22 -4.33 -18.81
C PRO A 163 -8.31 -4.20 -19.88
N GLN A 164 -8.33 -5.08 -20.88
CA GLN A 164 -9.40 -5.16 -21.89
C GLN A 164 -10.80 -5.50 -21.31
N LEU A 165 -10.88 -5.96 -20.06
CA LEU A 165 -12.16 -6.17 -19.36
C LEU A 165 -12.78 -4.88 -18.85
N LEU A 166 -12.03 -3.77 -18.84
CA LEU A 166 -12.51 -2.47 -18.39
C LEU A 166 -13.25 -1.75 -19.51
N ALA A 167 -14.47 -1.32 -19.22
CA ALA A 167 -15.29 -0.51 -20.12
C ALA A 167 -16.20 0.42 -19.32
N CYS A 168 -16.77 1.42 -19.98
CA CYS A 168 -17.88 2.19 -19.44
C CYS A 168 -19.21 1.57 -19.89
N ALA A 169 -20.17 1.50 -18.98
CA ALA A 169 -21.56 1.25 -19.31
C ALA A 169 -22.19 2.47 -20.03
N GLU A 170 -23.39 2.26 -20.55
CA GLU A 170 -24.23 3.37 -21.03
C GLU A 170 -24.78 4.15 -19.83
N GLY A 171 -24.82 5.48 -19.96
CA GLY A 171 -25.34 6.36 -18.92
C GLY A 171 -24.62 7.69 -18.84
N GLU A 172 -25.26 8.60 -18.13
CA GLU A 172 -24.73 9.93 -17.81
C GLU A 172 -23.58 9.86 -16.80
N VAL A 173 -22.84 10.96 -16.67
CA VAL A 173 -21.76 11.07 -15.67
C VAL A 173 -22.30 10.82 -14.26
N VAL A 174 -21.65 9.94 -13.52
CA VAL A 174 -21.93 9.59 -12.13
C VAL A 174 -20.76 9.97 -11.23
N GLU A 175 -21.05 10.10 -9.95
CA GLU A 175 -20.06 10.14 -8.87
C GLU A 175 -20.41 9.02 -7.90
N GLU A 176 -19.58 7.97 -7.86
CA GLU A 176 -19.85 6.81 -7.01
C GLU A 176 -18.54 6.20 -6.48
N THR A 177 -18.70 5.35 -5.47
CA THR A 177 -17.61 4.58 -4.87
C THR A 177 -17.94 3.10 -4.94
N LEU A 178 -17.07 2.32 -5.57
CA LEU A 178 -17.18 0.87 -5.73
C LEU A 178 -16.13 0.18 -4.86
N VAL A 179 -16.49 -0.95 -4.26
CA VAL A 179 -15.57 -1.72 -3.41
C VAL A 179 -15.56 -3.20 -3.74
N SER A 180 -14.41 -3.83 -3.58
CA SER A 180 -14.28 -5.30 -3.63
C SER A 180 -13.32 -5.80 -2.56
N ARG A 181 -13.66 -6.93 -1.93
CA ARG A 181 -12.80 -7.66 -0.98
C ARG A 181 -12.06 -8.84 -1.62
N LEU A 182 -12.20 -8.99 -2.93
CA LEU A 182 -11.70 -10.14 -3.69
C LEU A 182 -10.34 -9.89 -4.32
N LEU A 183 -9.73 -8.72 -4.10
CA LEU A 183 -8.38 -8.44 -4.56
C LEU A 183 -7.40 -9.43 -3.93
N LYS A 184 -6.72 -10.17 -4.80
CA LYS A 184 -5.63 -11.06 -4.44
C LYS A 184 -4.56 -10.96 -5.52
N SER A 185 -3.31 -10.87 -5.13
CA SER A 185 -2.14 -11.03 -6.00
C SER A 185 -1.16 -12.04 -5.36
N ASN A 186 0.04 -12.14 -5.89
CA ASN A 186 1.15 -12.89 -5.33
C ASN A 186 2.33 -11.96 -5.09
N CYS A 187 3.09 -12.24 -4.04
CA CYS A 187 4.30 -11.48 -3.74
C CYS A 187 5.39 -11.86 -4.77
N PRO A 188 6.00 -10.88 -5.47
CA PRO A 188 6.94 -11.16 -6.57
C PRO A 188 8.22 -11.87 -6.12
N VAL A 189 8.56 -11.81 -4.83
CA VAL A 189 9.77 -12.42 -4.29
C VAL A 189 9.52 -13.82 -3.71
N THR A 190 8.37 -14.04 -3.07
CA THR A 190 8.08 -15.30 -2.34
C THR A 190 7.06 -16.20 -2.99
N GLY A 191 6.29 -15.68 -3.96
CA GLY A 191 5.14 -16.38 -4.56
C GLY A 191 3.95 -16.58 -3.61
N GLN A 192 4.05 -16.16 -2.34
CA GLN A 192 2.96 -16.29 -1.38
C GLN A 192 1.78 -15.37 -1.74
N PRO A 193 0.55 -15.71 -1.34
CA PRO A 193 -0.65 -14.96 -1.69
C PRO A 193 -0.82 -13.66 -0.91
N ASP A 194 -1.06 -12.56 -1.60
CA ASP A 194 -1.41 -11.26 -1.02
C ASP A 194 -2.91 -11.06 -1.07
N TRP A 195 -3.50 -10.66 0.06
CA TRP A 195 -4.94 -10.46 0.19
C TRP A 195 -5.23 -8.99 0.46
N GLY A 196 -6.22 -8.43 -0.23
CA GLY A 196 -6.60 -7.04 -0.03
C GLY A 196 -8.08 -6.78 -0.30
N SER A 197 -8.48 -5.58 0.11
CA SER A 197 -9.72 -4.96 -0.34
C SER A 197 -9.36 -3.69 -1.13
N VAL A 198 -10.11 -3.37 -2.16
CA VAL A 198 -9.92 -2.17 -2.98
C VAL A 198 -11.18 -1.32 -2.99
N GLN A 199 -11.01 -0.01 -2.91
CA GLN A 199 -12.04 1.02 -3.08
C GLN A 199 -11.66 1.88 -4.27
N ILE A 200 -12.62 2.10 -5.17
CA ILE A 200 -12.48 2.91 -6.37
C ILE A 200 -13.57 3.98 -6.30
N ALA A 201 -13.19 5.20 -5.96
CA ALA A 201 -14.06 6.37 -5.99
C ALA A 201 -13.76 7.16 -7.26
N TYR A 202 -14.80 7.49 -8.03
CA TYR A 202 -14.61 8.18 -9.30
C TYR A 202 -15.78 9.09 -9.67
N ARG A 203 -15.49 10.05 -10.55
CA ARG A 203 -16.51 10.84 -11.28
C ARG A 203 -16.25 10.72 -12.77
N GLY A 204 -17.24 10.27 -13.54
CA GLY A 204 -17.12 10.05 -14.98
C GLY A 204 -18.27 9.22 -15.54
N ARG A 205 -18.16 8.74 -16.77
CA ARG A 205 -19.12 7.77 -17.31
C ARG A 205 -19.17 6.51 -16.42
N PRO A 206 -20.34 5.88 -16.22
CA PRO A 206 -20.45 4.74 -15.32
C PRO A 206 -19.53 3.61 -15.78
N ILE A 207 -18.72 3.07 -14.87
CA ILE A 207 -17.86 1.92 -15.16
C ILE A 207 -18.73 0.65 -15.20
N ASP A 208 -18.51 -0.23 -16.18
CA ASP A 208 -19.15 -1.54 -16.19
C ASP A 208 -18.69 -2.36 -14.97
N ARG A 209 -19.62 -2.60 -14.06
CA ARG A 209 -19.34 -3.24 -12.77
C ARG A 209 -18.93 -4.71 -12.91
N ALA A 210 -19.48 -5.41 -13.91
CA ALA A 210 -19.13 -6.81 -14.17
C ALA A 210 -17.70 -6.92 -14.70
N GLY A 211 -17.36 -6.13 -15.72
CA GLY A 211 -16.00 -6.02 -16.26
C GLY A 211 -14.99 -5.59 -15.21
N LEU A 212 -15.32 -4.61 -14.35
CA LEU A 212 -14.46 -4.18 -13.25
C LEU A 212 -14.21 -5.29 -12.23
N LEU A 213 -15.23 -6.05 -11.85
CA LEU A 213 -15.05 -7.18 -10.92
C LEU A 213 -14.13 -8.25 -11.52
N LYS A 214 -14.36 -8.62 -12.79
CA LYS A 214 -13.50 -9.58 -13.50
C LYS A 214 -12.06 -9.07 -13.59
N TYR A 215 -11.86 -7.79 -13.88
CA TYR A 215 -10.53 -7.15 -13.87
C TYR A 215 -9.86 -7.24 -12.50
N ILE A 216 -10.56 -6.92 -11.40
CA ILE A 216 -10.01 -7.03 -10.04
C ILE A 216 -9.60 -8.47 -9.73
N VAL A 217 -10.43 -9.46 -10.10
CA VAL A 217 -10.12 -10.87 -9.87
C VAL A 217 -9.01 -11.37 -10.81
N SER A 218 -8.78 -10.73 -11.95
CA SER A 218 -7.71 -11.11 -12.88
C SER A 218 -6.31 -10.95 -12.28
N PHE A 219 -6.12 -10.23 -11.16
CA PHE A 219 -4.85 -10.17 -10.45
C PHE A 219 -4.49 -11.47 -9.69
N ARG A 220 -5.40 -12.45 -9.61
CA ARG A 220 -5.32 -13.58 -8.66
C ARG A 220 -4.02 -14.39 -8.71
N GLN A 221 -3.42 -14.57 -9.89
CA GLN A 221 -2.15 -15.28 -10.06
C GLN A 221 -0.96 -14.34 -10.31
N HIS A 222 -1.23 -13.05 -10.47
CA HIS A 222 -0.24 -12.05 -10.83
C HIS A 222 0.74 -11.74 -9.71
N ALA A 223 2.03 -11.64 -10.05
CA ALA A 223 3.10 -11.32 -9.13
C ALA A 223 3.44 -9.82 -9.14
N GLU A 224 3.07 -9.08 -8.09
CA GLU A 224 3.23 -7.63 -8.07
C GLU A 224 3.29 -7.05 -6.65
N PHE A 225 4.12 -6.02 -6.43
CA PHE A 225 4.11 -5.27 -5.17
C PHE A 225 2.76 -4.54 -5.00
N HIS A 226 2.33 -4.35 -3.75
CA HIS A 226 1.02 -3.78 -3.43
C HIS A 226 0.88 -2.38 -4.02
N GLU A 227 1.92 -1.56 -3.88
CA GLU A 227 2.02 -0.21 -4.39
C GLU A 227 1.86 -0.17 -5.92
N HIS A 228 2.54 -1.09 -6.61
CA HIS A 228 2.52 -1.16 -8.06
C HIS A 228 1.19 -1.70 -8.60
N CYS A 229 0.58 -2.67 -7.90
CA CYS A 229 -0.76 -3.16 -8.23
C CYS A 229 -1.81 -2.03 -8.19
N VAL A 230 -1.76 -1.15 -7.18
CA VAL A 230 -2.69 0.00 -7.11
C VAL A 230 -2.40 1.04 -8.20
N GLU A 231 -1.12 1.27 -8.52
CA GLU A 231 -0.75 2.15 -9.65
C GLU A 231 -1.23 1.60 -10.99
N ARG A 232 -1.14 0.28 -11.21
CA ARG A 232 -1.68 -0.39 -12.39
C ARG A 232 -3.19 -0.22 -12.49
N ILE A 233 -3.94 -0.53 -11.43
CA ILE A 233 -5.40 -0.36 -11.38
C ILE A 233 -5.78 1.08 -11.72
N PHE A 234 -5.09 2.06 -11.13
CA PHE A 234 -5.31 3.48 -11.43
C PHE A 234 -5.08 3.80 -12.91
N CYS A 235 -3.92 3.41 -13.45
CA CYS A 235 -3.55 3.72 -14.83
C CYS A 235 -4.46 3.05 -15.86
N ASP A 236 -4.85 1.79 -15.64
CA ASP A 236 -5.73 1.05 -16.53
C ASP A 236 -7.14 1.67 -16.56
N LEU A 237 -7.68 2.05 -15.40
CA LEU A 237 -8.96 2.77 -15.30
C LEU A 237 -8.90 4.15 -15.97
N MET A 238 -7.81 4.90 -15.79
CA MET A 238 -7.61 6.18 -16.46
C MET A 238 -7.61 6.04 -17.98
N ARG A 239 -7.04 4.96 -18.53
CA ARG A 239 -7.00 4.73 -19.98
C ARG A 239 -8.33 4.25 -20.54
N ALA A 240 -8.92 3.23 -19.92
CA ALA A 240 -10.10 2.55 -20.41
C ALA A 240 -11.37 3.40 -20.21
N CYS A 241 -11.53 3.98 -19.01
CA CYS A 241 -12.76 4.66 -18.62
C CYS A 241 -12.65 6.19 -18.67
N ARG A 242 -11.44 6.73 -18.68
CA ARG A 242 -11.15 8.19 -18.71
C ARG A 242 -12.01 9.02 -17.74
N PRO A 243 -12.13 8.61 -16.47
CA PRO A 243 -12.90 9.38 -15.51
C PRO A 243 -12.26 10.76 -15.30
N GLU A 244 -13.09 11.76 -15.03
CA GLU A 244 -12.65 13.11 -14.69
C GLU A 244 -11.93 13.14 -13.34
N GLN A 245 -12.41 12.30 -12.41
CA GLN A 245 -11.84 12.11 -11.08
C GLN A 245 -11.70 10.63 -10.79
N LEU A 246 -10.57 10.21 -10.23
CA LEU A 246 -10.30 8.83 -9.83
C LEU A 246 -9.45 8.81 -8.57
N SER A 247 -9.86 7.97 -7.64
CA SER A 247 -9.15 7.62 -6.41
C SER A 247 -9.22 6.11 -6.24
N VAL A 248 -8.05 5.45 -6.22
CA VAL A 248 -7.91 4.02 -5.98
C VAL A 248 -7.19 3.83 -4.66
N TYR A 249 -7.81 3.08 -3.75
CA TYR A 249 -7.28 2.78 -2.44
C TYR A 249 -7.33 1.28 -2.18
N ALA A 250 -6.19 0.65 -1.92
CA ALA A 250 -6.18 -0.73 -1.45
C ALA A 250 -5.73 -0.82 0.00
N ARG A 251 -6.31 -1.80 0.72
CA ARG A 251 -5.93 -2.17 2.09
C ARG A 251 -5.58 -3.65 2.11
N TYR A 252 -4.29 -3.96 2.19
CA TYR A 252 -3.79 -5.33 2.21
C TYR A 252 -3.70 -5.87 3.64
N THR A 253 -3.77 -7.19 3.77
CA THR A 253 -3.53 -7.88 5.04
C THR A 253 -2.05 -7.87 5.39
N ARG A 254 -1.73 -7.85 6.69
CA ARG A 254 -0.34 -7.82 7.11
C ARG A 254 0.46 -9.07 6.73
N ARG A 255 1.77 -8.88 6.52
CA ARG A 255 2.77 -9.95 6.52
C ARG A 255 3.88 -9.62 7.51
N GLY A 256 4.13 -10.57 8.41
CA GLY A 256 5.20 -10.42 9.41
C GLY A 256 5.09 -9.15 10.26
N GLY A 257 3.86 -8.77 10.64
CA GLY A 257 3.61 -7.63 11.53
C GLY A 257 3.41 -6.28 10.84
N LEU A 258 3.54 -6.20 9.51
CA LEU A 258 3.31 -4.97 8.73
C LEU A 258 2.28 -5.15 7.63
N ASP A 259 1.36 -4.19 7.48
CA ASP A 259 0.51 -4.05 6.29
C ASP A 259 0.88 -2.82 5.46
N ILE A 260 0.45 -2.81 4.19
CA ILE A 260 0.64 -1.72 3.23
C ILE A 260 -0.72 -1.36 2.63
N ASN A 261 -1.02 -0.07 2.57
CA ASN A 261 -2.29 0.46 2.10
C ASN A 261 -2.03 1.57 1.08
N PRO A 262 -1.71 1.24 -0.17
CA PRO A 262 -1.41 2.22 -1.20
C PRO A 262 -2.67 2.97 -1.62
N TRP A 263 -2.56 4.29 -1.70
CA TRP A 263 -3.59 5.18 -2.21
C TRP A 263 -3.05 6.03 -3.36
N ARG A 264 -3.80 6.12 -4.47
CA ARG A 264 -3.47 6.90 -5.66
C ARG A 264 -4.71 7.69 -6.11
N SER A 265 -4.56 8.98 -6.39
CA SER A 265 -5.69 9.84 -6.79
C SER A 265 -5.25 10.96 -7.73
N ASN A 266 -6.12 11.38 -8.66
CA ASN A 266 -5.96 12.63 -9.41
C ASN A 266 -6.71 13.82 -8.78
N THR A 267 -7.51 13.59 -7.73
CA THR A 267 -8.36 14.61 -7.08
C THR A 267 -7.66 15.32 -5.94
N ALA A 268 -8.02 16.57 -5.62
CA ALA A 268 -7.40 17.35 -4.54
C ALA A 268 -7.75 16.85 -3.12
N ALA A 269 -8.40 15.69 -3.02
CA ALA A 269 -8.78 15.09 -1.74
C ALA A 269 -7.55 14.69 -0.93
N SER A 270 -7.71 14.70 0.39
CA SER A 270 -6.74 14.11 1.32
C SER A 270 -6.78 12.58 1.23
N ALA A 271 -5.68 11.95 1.65
CA ALA A 271 -5.64 10.50 1.79
C ALA A 271 -6.77 10.00 2.73
N PRO A 272 -7.34 8.81 2.48
CA PRO A 272 -8.40 8.23 3.32
C PRO A 272 -7.99 8.08 4.78
N ALA A 273 -9.00 7.99 5.66
CA ALA A 273 -8.79 7.66 7.06
C ALA A 273 -8.13 6.28 7.20
N ASP A 274 -7.14 6.18 8.09
CA ASP A 274 -6.42 4.93 8.34
C ASP A 274 -7.15 4.08 9.38
N ILE A 275 -8.20 3.39 8.95
CA ILE A 275 -8.99 2.47 9.77
C ILE A 275 -8.80 1.06 9.25
N ARG A 276 -8.38 0.14 10.12
CA ARG A 276 -8.21 -1.27 9.75
C ARG A 276 -9.53 -1.94 9.39
N THR A 277 -9.50 -2.76 8.33
CA THR A 277 -10.59 -3.66 7.96
C THR A 277 -10.49 -4.99 8.72
N ALA A 278 -11.52 -5.84 8.63
CA ALA A 278 -11.62 -7.04 9.45
C ALA A 278 -10.47 -8.05 9.27
N ARG A 279 -9.82 -8.07 8.09
CA ARG A 279 -8.77 -9.06 7.75
C ARG A 279 -7.33 -8.57 7.98
N GLN A 280 -7.14 -7.29 8.30
CA GLN A 280 -5.80 -6.69 8.32
C GLN A 280 -4.95 -7.08 9.51
#